data_AF-A0A523V8E1-F1
#
_entry.id   AF-A0A523V8E1-F1
#
_cell.length_a   1.000
_cell.length_b   1.000
_cell.length_c   1.000
_cell.angle_alpha   90.00
_cell.angle_beta   90.00
_cell.angle_gamma   90.00
#
_symmetry.space_group_name_H-M   'P 1'
#
loop_
_entity.id
_entity.type
_entity.pdbx_description
1 polymer ?
#
loop_
_entity_poly.entity_id
_entity_poly.type
_entity_poly.pdbx_seq_one_letter_code
_entity_poly.pdbx_strand_id
1 'polypeptide(L)'
;MVYINRILNIDLPRGQSAFLWGPRKTGKTAYLKSRFPESVLFDFLKTDLFFDISKNPSLLRERILAKDEKILKQPIILDEVQKVPQVLDEVHWMIENKG
;
A
#
# COMPACT_ATOMS: atom_id res chain seq x y z
N MET A 1 -17.01 14.14 -12.04
CA MET A 1 -15.65 13.59 -12.24
C MET A 1 -15.81 12.35 -13.12
N VAL A 2 -15.20 12.32 -14.31
CA VAL A 2 -15.38 11.18 -15.24
C VAL A 2 -14.45 10.05 -14.80
N TYR A 3 -15.03 8.92 -14.39
CA TYR A 3 -14.27 7.70 -14.11
C TYR A 3 -14.02 6.98 -15.44
N ILE A 4 -12.75 6.94 -15.85
CA ILE A 4 -12.34 6.19 -17.04
C ILE A 4 -12.20 4.72 -16.64
N ASN A 5 -12.94 3.85 -17.32
CA ASN A 5 -12.78 2.41 -17.16
C ASN A 5 -11.35 1.99 -17.54
N ARG A 6 -10.64 1.42 -16.57
CA ARG A 6 -9.26 0.94 -16.78
C ARG A 6 -9.30 -0.45 -17.39
N ILE A 7 -8.44 -0.68 -18.39
CA ILE A 7 -8.20 -2.02 -18.95
C ILE A 7 -7.48 -2.91 -17.94
N LEU A 8 -6.59 -2.31 -17.12
CA LEU A 8 -5.90 -3.02 -16.05
C LEU A 8 -6.93 -3.57 -15.06
N ASN A 9 -6.98 -4.90 -14.93
CA ASN A 9 -7.73 -5.60 -13.92
C ASN A 9 -6.72 -6.24 -12.94
N ILE A 10 -6.59 -5.64 -11.75
CA ILE A 10 -5.69 -6.18 -10.73
C ILE A 10 -6.43 -7.28 -9.98
N ASP A 11 -5.89 -8.49 -10.08
CA ASP A 11 -6.23 -9.66 -9.29
C ASP A 11 -4.92 -10.27 -8.80
N LEU A 12 -4.61 -10.08 -7.52
CA LEU A 12 -3.37 -10.57 -6.92
C LEU A 12 -3.60 -12.00 -6.42
N PRO A 13 -2.75 -12.96 -6.78
CA PRO A 13 -2.83 -14.30 -6.20
C PRO A 13 -2.72 -14.23 -4.67
N ARG A 14 -3.35 -15.18 -3.98
CA ARG A 14 -3.33 -15.23 -2.52
C ARG A 14 -1.89 -15.23 -1.98
N GLY A 15 -1.61 -14.33 -1.07
CA GLY A 15 -0.29 -14.19 -0.44
C GLY A 15 0.77 -13.50 -1.32
N GLN A 16 0.40 -12.98 -2.49
CA GLN A 16 1.34 -12.26 -3.35
C GLN A 16 1.18 -10.74 -3.25
N SER A 17 2.32 -10.08 -3.42
CA SER A 17 2.45 -8.62 -3.48
C SER A 17 2.90 -8.21 -4.88
N ALA A 18 2.51 -7.03 -5.33
CA ALA A 18 2.94 -6.50 -6.63
C ALA A 18 3.25 -5.01 -6.56
N PHE A 19 4.15 -4.57 -7.43
CA PHE A 19 4.39 -3.15 -7.68
C PHE A 19 3.53 -2.66 -8.85
N LEU A 20 2.76 -1.60 -8.61
CA LEU A 20 2.03 -0.91 -9.67
C LEU A 20 2.83 0.30 -10.17
N TRP A 21 3.55 0.10 -11.27
CA TRP A 21 4.36 1.14 -11.90
C TRP A 21 3.55 2.06 -12.82
N GLY A 22 4.04 3.28 -13.02
CA GLY A 22 3.54 4.19 -14.04
C GLY A 22 3.82 5.67 -13.72
N PRO A 23 3.67 6.58 -14.69
CA PRO A 23 3.95 8.01 -14.50
C PRO A 23 3.09 8.65 -13.39
N ARG A 24 3.55 9.78 -12.83
CA ARG A 24 2.76 10.57 -11.87
C ARG A 24 1.49 11.13 -12.54
N LYS A 25 0.45 11.37 -11.73
CA LYS A 25 -0.86 11.92 -12.16
C LYS A 25 -1.64 11.06 -13.18
N THR A 26 -1.29 9.79 -13.33
CA THR A 26 -2.01 8.84 -14.20
C THR A 26 -3.20 8.17 -13.52
N GLY A 27 -3.54 8.55 -12.29
CA GLY A 27 -4.71 8.05 -11.56
C GLY A 27 -4.56 6.64 -10.95
N LYS A 28 -3.33 6.16 -10.72
CA LYS A 28 -3.05 4.85 -10.09
C LYS A 28 -3.71 4.72 -8.72
N THR A 29 -3.49 5.70 -7.84
CA THR A 29 -4.08 5.75 -6.50
C THR A 29 -5.60 5.80 -6.56
N ALA A 30 -6.17 6.57 -7.50
CA ALA A 30 -7.62 6.63 -7.69
C ALA A 30 -8.20 5.28 -8.13
N TYR A 31 -7.51 4.58 -9.04
CA TYR A 31 -7.88 3.25 -9.50
C TYR A 31 -7.81 2.21 -8.35
N LEU A 32 -6.74 2.22 -7.55
CA LEU A 32 -6.60 1.31 -6.40
C LEU A 32 -7.68 1.56 -5.35
N LYS A 33 -8.00 2.82 -5.03
CA LYS A 33 -9.10 3.18 -4.12
C LYS A 33 -10.47 2.71 -4.62
N SER A 34 -10.73 2.80 -5.94
CA SER A 34 -11.98 2.29 -6.50
C SER A 34 -12.06 0.77 -6.54
N ARG A 35 -10.92 0.10 -6.75
CA ARG A 35 -10.87 -1.36 -6.86
C ARG A 35 -10.88 -2.05 -5.48
N PHE A 36 -10.23 -1.43 -4.51
CA PHE A 36 -10.12 -1.92 -3.14
C PHE A 36 -10.55 -0.84 -2.14
N PRO A 37 -11.86 -0.57 -2.01
CA PRO A 37 -12.37 0.52 -1.17
C PRO A 37 -12.08 0.32 0.32
N GLU A 38 -11.99 -0.94 0.77
CA GLU A 38 -11.74 -1.31 2.17
C GLU A 38 -10.24 -1.45 2.49
N SER A 39 -9.36 -1.24 1.51
CA SER A 39 -7.91 -1.34 1.71
C SER A 39 -7.37 -0.15 2.49
N VAL A 40 -6.41 -0.43 3.38
CA VAL A 40 -5.64 0.62 4.03
C VAL A 40 -4.65 1.22 3.03
N LEU A 41 -4.62 2.55 2.97
CA LEU A 41 -3.69 3.32 2.15
C LEU A 41 -2.71 4.09 3.03
N PHE A 42 -1.42 3.85 2.80
CA PHE A 42 -0.33 4.69 3.30
C PHE A 42 0.19 5.55 2.14
N ASP A 43 0.06 6.87 2.27
CA ASP A 43 0.48 7.84 1.25
C ASP A 43 1.73 8.58 1.74
N PHE A 44 2.90 8.20 1.24
CA PHE A 44 4.18 8.78 1.65
C PHE A 44 4.44 10.18 1.08
N LEU A 45 3.50 10.79 0.33
CA LEU A 45 3.54 12.22 0.06
C LEU A 45 3.02 13.05 1.23
N LYS A 46 2.25 12.46 2.14
CA LYS A 46 1.80 13.13 3.36
C LYS A 46 2.99 13.28 4.31
N THR A 47 3.37 14.53 4.54
CA THR A 47 4.59 14.89 5.28
C THR A 47 4.64 14.32 6.70
N ASP A 48 3.51 14.30 7.41
CA ASP A 48 3.34 13.70 8.73
C ASP A 48 3.65 12.20 8.71
N LEU A 49 3.00 11.45 7.82
CA LEU A 49 3.24 10.01 7.68
C LEU A 49 4.67 9.73 7.21
N PHE A 50 5.17 10.52 6.27
CA PHE A 50 6.54 10.43 5.77
C PHE A 50 7.55 10.56 6.92
N PHE A 51 7.44 11.60 7.76
CA PHE A 51 8.38 11.80 8.86
C PHE A 51 8.28 10.72 9.93
N ASP A 52 7.07 10.33 10.31
CA ASP A 52 6.82 9.26 11.28
C ASP A 52 7.51 7.96 10.86
N ILE A 53 7.23 7.52 9.62
CA ILE A 53 7.68 6.22 9.12
C ILE A 53 9.16 6.28 8.73
N SER A 54 9.67 7.42 8.22
CA SER A 54 11.11 7.56 7.94
C SER A 54 11.95 7.51 9.20
N LYS A 55 11.45 8.07 10.32
CA LYS A 55 12.13 8.04 11.61
C LYS A 55 12.06 6.65 12.26
N ASN A 56 10.92 5.97 12.13
CA ASN A 56 10.72 4.63 12.67
C ASN A 56 9.94 3.75 11.68
N PRO A 57 10.62 3.05 10.75
CA PRO A 57 9.96 2.19 9.76
C PRO A 57 9.09 1.10 10.38
N SER A 58 9.49 0.56 11.54
CA SER A 58 8.74 -0.49 12.26
C SER A 58 7.31 -0.07 12.63
N LEU A 59 7.03 1.22 12.70
CA LEU A 59 5.70 1.76 12.92
C LEU A 59 4.71 1.37 11.82
N LEU A 60 5.19 1.13 10.59
CA LEU A 60 4.34 0.60 9.51
C LEU A 60 3.80 -0.77 9.88
N ARG A 61 4.70 -1.68 10.30
CA ARG A 61 4.35 -3.04 10.74
C ARG A 61 3.41 -3.00 11.93
N GLU A 62 3.71 -2.19 12.95
CA GLU A 62 2.83 -2.03 14.12
C GLU A 62 1.43 -1.58 13.72
N ARG A 63 1.32 -0.57 12.85
CA ARG A 63 0.03 -0.04 12.37
C ARG A 63 -0.76 -1.06 11.55
N ILE A 64 -0.09 -1.93 10.79
CA ILE A 64 -0.72 -3.00 10.01
C ILE A 64 -1.18 -4.13 10.93
N LEU A 65 -0.31 -4.61 11.82
CA LEU A 65 -0.62 -5.72 12.73
C LEU A 65 -1.72 -5.37 13.74
N ALA A 66 -1.93 -4.09 14.04
CA ALA A 66 -3.03 -3.61 14.87
C ALA A 66 -4.39 -3.53 14.15
N LYS A 67 -4.48 -3.86 12.85
CA LYS A 67 -5.75 -3.85 12.10
C LYS A 67 -6.54 -5.13 12.27
N ASP A 68 -7.86 -5.01 12.15
CA ASP A 68 -8.77 -6.15 12.14
C ASP A 68 -8.45 -7.11 10.99
N GLU A 69 -8.64 -8.41 11.23
CA GLU A 69 -8.45 -9.45 10.21
C GLU A 69 -9.26 -9.21 8.94
N LYS A 70 -10.44 -8.58 9.05
CA LYS A 70 -11.27 -8.23 7.89
C LYS A 70 -10.56 -7.27 6.95
N ILE A 71 -9.83 -6.31 7.51
CA ILE A 71 -9.04 -5.33 6.74
C ILE A 71 -7.82 -6.02 6.15
N LEU A 72 -7.17 -6.92 6.91
CA LEU A 72 -5.98 -7.66 6.46
C LEU A 72 -6.27 -8.68 5.36
N LYS A 73 -7.53 -9.02 5.10
CA LYS A 73 -7.95 -9.77 3.90
C LYS A 73 -7.86 -8.95 2.62
N GLN A 74 -7.80 -7.63 2.72
CA GLN A 74 -7.63 -6.73 1.59
C GLN A 74 -6.15 -6.38 1.39
N PRO A 75 -5.74 -6.03 0.17
CA PRO A 75 -4.38 -5.55 -0.07
C PRO A 75 -4.08 -4.30 0.77
N ILE A 76 -2.87 -4.20 1.32
CA ILE A 76 -2.38 -2.95 1.90
C ILE A 76 -1.72 -2.14 0.79
N ILE A 77 -2.16 -0.90 0.59
CA ILE A 77 -1.65 -0.04 -0.48
C ILE A 77 -0.59 0.89 0.10
N LEU A 78 0.61 0.81 -0.44
CA LEU A 78 1.74 1.71 -0.13
C LEU A 78 2.00 2.60 -1.34
N ASP A 79 1.64 3.88 -1.25
CA ASP A 79 1.78 4.83 -2.35
C ASP A 79 3.05 5.67 -2.21
N GLU A 80 3.74 5.86 -3.33
CA GLU A 80 5.01 6.61 -3.43
C GLU A 80 6.11 6.06 -2.49
N VAL A 81 6.20 4.73 -2.38
CA VAL A 81 7.15 3.99 -1.52
C VAL A 81 8.61 4.38 -1.69
N GLN A 82 9.01 4.88 -2.86
CA GLN A 82 10.38 5.36 -3.09
C GLN A 82 10.76 6.58 -2.24
N LYS A 83 9.78 7.22 -1.57
CA LYS A 83 10.04 8.25 -0.56
C LYS A 83 10.60 7.67 0.74
N VAL A 84 10.19 6.47 1.13
CA VAL A 84 10.66 5.77 2.34
C VAL A 84 11.02 4.33 1.99
N PRO A 85 12.11 4.07 1.24
CA PRO A 85 12.43 2.72 0.75
C PRO A 85 12.56 1.66 1.86
N GLN A 86 12.98 2.06 3.06
CA GLN A 86 13.17 1.19 4.23
C GLN A 86 11.90 0.42 4.63
N VAL A 87 10.72 0.91 4.25
CA VAL A 87 9.47 0.20 4.53
C VAL A 87 9.37 -1.14 3.79
N LEU A 88 10.14 -1.32 2.71
CA LEU A 88 10.19 -2.58 1.99
C LEU A 88 10.81 -3.70 2.84
N ASP A 89 11.75 -3.38 3.73
CA ASP A 89 12.35 -4.35 4.65
C ASP A 89 11.29 -4.83 5.66
N GLU A 90 10.45 -3.92 6.15
CA GLU A 90 9.33 -4.24 7.04
C GLU A 90 8.25 -5.08 6.34
N VAL A 91 7.94 -4.76 5.09
CA VAL A 91 7.02 -5.57 4.27
C VAL A 91 7.58 -6.96 4.04
N HIS A 92 8.85 -7.07 3.68
CA HIS A 92 9.52 -8.34 3.46
C HIS A 92 9.50 -9.20 4.73
N TRP A 93 9.87 -8.62 5.87
CA TRP A 93 9.82 -9.31 7.17
C TRP A 93 8.41 -9.83 7.48
N MET A 94 7.37 -9.04 7.25
CA MET A 94 5.98 -9.47 7.47
C MET A 94 5.60 -10.63 6.54
N ILE A 95 6.01 -10.61 5.27
CA ILE A 95 5.75 -11.71 4.34
C ILE A 95 6.43 -13.00 4.83
N GLU A 96 7.68 -12.93 5.31
CA GLU A 96 8.40 -14.12 5.77
C GLU A 96 7.87 -14.68 7.10
N ASN A 97 7.39 -13.82 8.00
CA ASN A 97 7.04 -14.21 9.37
C ASN A 97 5.53 -14.36 9.62
N LYS A 98 4.68 -13.87 8.71
CA LYS A 98 3.21 -13.92 8.80
C LYS A 98 2.52 -14.46 7.54
N GLY A 99 3.27 -14.69 6.46
CA GLY A 99 2.76 -15.23 5.19
C GLY A 99 2.48 -16.73 5.20
#